data_AF-A0A0P9S2A1-F1
#
_entry.id   AF-A0A0P9S2A1-F1
#
_cell.length_a   1.000
_cell.length_b   1.000
_cell.length_c   1.000
_cell.angle_alpha   90.00
_cell.angle_beta   90.00
_cell.angle_gamma   90.00
#
_symmetry.space_group_name_H-M   'P 1'
#
loop_
_entity.id
_entity.type
_entity.pdbx_description
1 polymer ?
#
loop_
_entity_poly.entity_id
_entity_poly.type
_entity_poly.pdbx_seq_one_letter_code
_entity_poly.pdbx_strand_id
1 'polypeptide(L)'
;MARKALHHWYGLYQALHPKIDSFEGEGGVYRFLRHEAEDSGYDEKVLKRMLKAGTFLDRLAGTGLALDGVKCGYAHVELLERLHQFSPAEAQHLLTDVLSNSITLKNLRLVVEENAAKGGQAQLAAKSKARSYVAQHQRATVELVQCMGTAFFGSTSGEFVLVKSFLSLRQFILINDKTSPIAIIPRVGDSSIKEWHAAEEILKTAMAVKNRLYRVWIVLPYESPIAAYLFAYAYRERAINSWLFIATISRDGTGLQHYNDSATLLDLDLRGAGGGDWAGHSLADGRMIYGDLPLLSGAGVD
;
A
#
# COMPACT_ATOMS: atom_id res chain seq x y z
N MET A 1 10.95 -0.82 -41.42
CA MET A 1 10.45 0.57 -41.56
C MET A 1 10.11 1.11 -40.17
N ALA A 2 10.69 2.23 -39.76
CA ALA A 2 10.43 2.82 -38.44
C ALA A 2 9.01 3.43 -38.38
N ARG A 3 8.32 3.23 -37.26
CA ARG A 3 6.95 3.75 -37.04
C ARG A 3 6.97 5.24 -36.67
N LYS A 4 5.81 5.92 -36.81
CA LYS A 4 5.64 7.34 -36.43
C LYS A 4 6.20 7.60 -35.04
N ALA A 5 7.03 8.64 -34.90
CA ALA A 5 7.61 9.02 -33.63
C ALA A 5 6.54 9.54 -32.67
N LEU A 6 6.57 9.07 -31.42
CA LEU A 6 5.64 9.41 -30.35
C LEU A 6 6.41 10.04 -29.17
N HIS A 7 7.33 10.97 -29.43
CA HIS A 7 8.25 11.55 -28.43
C HIS A 7 7.63 12.66 -27.54
N HIS A 8 6.43 13.15 -27.86
CA HIS A 8 5.78 14.26 -27.14
C HIS A 8 5.74 14.09 -25.62
N TRP A 9 5.43 12.88 -25.14
CA TRP A 9 5.36 12.60 -23.70
C TRP A 9 6.72 12.76 -23.00
N TYR A 10 7.83 12.50 -23.71
CA TYR A 10 9.17 12.61 -23.13
C TYR A 10 9.60 14.07 -23.02
N GLY A 11 9.21 14.91 -23.99
CA GLY A 11 9.38 16.37 -23.88
C GLY A 11 8.62 16.96 -22.70
N LEU A 12 7.38 16.49 -22.48
CA LEU A 12 6.59 16.89 -21.30
C LEU A 12 7.27 16.45 -20.00
N TYR A 13 7.83 15.24 -19.96
CA TYR A 13 8.62 14.76 -18.82
C TYR A 13 9.86 15.65 -18.56
N GLN A 14 10.65 15.95 -19.59
CA GLN A 14 11.85 16.79 -19.46
C GLN A 14 11.53 18.22 -18.98
N ALA A 15 10.39 18.77 -19.38
CA ALA A 15 9.96 20.10 -18.96
C ALA A 15 9.47 20.13 -17.49
N LEU A 16 8.84 19.04 -17.03
CA LEU A 16 8.22 18.98 -15.70
C LEU A 16 9.15 18.44 -14.62
N HIS A 17 10.04 17.50 -14.94
CA HIS A 17 10.87 16.84 -13.93
C HIS A 17 11.70 17.82 -13.08
N PRO A 18 12.41 18.82 -13.66
CA PRO A 18 13.15 19.80 -12.86
C PRO A 18 12.23 20.65 -11.97
N LYS A 19 11.04 21.01 -12.47
CA LYS A 19 10.05 21.81 -11.72
C LYS A 19 9.50 21.03 -10.53
N ILE A 20 9.32 19.71 -10.65
CA ILE A 20 8.88 18.84 -9.56
C ILE A 20 9.95 18.77 -8.48
N ASP A 21 11.21 18.59 -8.86
CA ASP A 21 12.32 18.45 -7.92
C ASP A 21 12.61 19.75 -7.16
N SER A 22 12.32 20.91 -7.78
CA SER A 22 12.48 22.24 -7.18
C SER A 22 11.18 22.84 -6.61
N PHE A 23 10.11 22.05 -6.44
CA PHE A 23 8.81 22.60 -6.06
C PHE A 23 8.70 22.86 -4.54
N GLU A 24 8.56 24.14 -4.16
CA GLU A 24 8.36 24.58 -2.76
C GLU A 24 6.98 25.22 -2.50
N GLY A 25 6.04 25.12 -3.45
CA GLY A 25 4.76 25.85 -3.39
C GLY A 25 3.69 25.27 -2.45
N GLU A 26 2.72 26.12 -2.07
CA GLU A 26 1.57 25.74 -1.23
C GLU A 26 0.66 24.69 -1.90
N GLY A 27 0.38 23.60 -1.19
CA GLY A 27 -0.44 22.49 -1.67
C GLY A 27 0.34 21.29 -2.21
N GLY A 28 1.67 21.39 -2.24
CA GLY A 28 2.59 20.28 -2.57
C GLY A 28 2.53 19.83 -4.04
N VAL A 29 3.46 18.94 -4.38
CA VAL A 29 3.67 18.41 -5.75
C VAL A 29 2.38 17.85 -6.37
N TYR A 30 1.47 17.27 -5.56
CA TYR A 30 0.23 16.70 -6.08
C TYR A 30 -0.73 17.75 -6.67
N ARG A 31 -0.83 18.94 -6.06
CA ARG A 31 -1.67 20.02 -6.59
C ARG A 31 -1.04 20.61 -7.86
N PHE A 32 0.28 20.80 -7.85
CA PHE A 32 1.06 21.21 -9.02
C PHE A 32 0.83 20.26 -10.22
N LEU A 33 0.95 18.95 -10.00
CA LEU A 33 0.74 17.96 -11.06
C LEU A 33 -0.68 17.94 -11.61
N ARG A 34 -1.69 18.27 -10.81
CA ARG A 34 -3.07 18.38 -11.30
C ARG A 34 -3.23 19.58 -12.24
N HIS A 35 -2.68 20.72 -11.86
CA HIS A 35 -2.70 21.93 -12.68
C HIS A 35 -1.96 21.71 -14.01
N GLU A 36 -0.75 21.13 -13.97
CA GLU A 36 0.04 20.84 -15.17
C GLU A 36 -0.65 19.80 -16.08
N ALA A 37 -1.43 18.87 -15.51
CA ALA A 37 -2.23 17.92 -16.29
C ALA A 37 -3.37 18.63 -17.03
N GLU A 38 -4.09 19.51 -16.36
CA GLU A 38 -5.14 20.34 -16.95
C GLU A 38 -4.59 21.23 -18.07
N ASP A 39 -3.49 21.95 -17.82
CA ASP A 39 -2.82 22.83 -18.79
C ASP A 39 -2.31 22.08 -20.03
N SER A 40 -1.80 20.86 -19.83
CA SER A 40 -1.27 20.02 -20.90
C SER A 40 -2.36 19.19 -21.60
N GLY A 41 -3.63 19.31 -21.20
CA GLY A 41 -4.75 18.57 -21.78
C GLY A 41 -4.73 17.07 -21.51
N TYR A 42 -4.11 16.62 -20.41
CA TYR A 42 -4.05 15.23 -20.00
C TYR A 42 -4.84 14.96 -18.71
N ASP A 43 -5.31 13.73 -18.56
CA ASP A 43 -5.75 13.23 -17.27
C ASP A 43 -4.56 13.15 -16.30
N GLU A 44 -4.76 13.55 -15.03
CA GLU A 44 -3.73 13.53 -13.97
C GLU A 44 -3.02 12.17 -13.86
N LYS A 45 -3.76 11.07 -14.04
CA LYS A 45 -3.21 9.71 -14.01
C LYS A 45 -2.33 9.41 -15.22
N VAL A 46 -2.67 9.94 -16.39
CA VAL A 46 -1.87 9.78 -17.61
C VAL A 46 -0.57 10.57 -17.47
N LEU A 47 -0.62 11.80 -16.97
CA LEU A 47 0.57 12.61 -16.71
C LEU A 47 1.53 11.90 -15.74
N LYS A 48 1.01 11.39 -14.61
CA LYS A 48 1.83 10.64 -13.63
C LYS A 48 2.49 9.40 -14.24
N ARG A 49 1.83 8.71 -15.16
CA ARG A 49 2.40 7.56 -15.88
C ARG A 49 3.53 7.97 -16.83
N MET A 50 3.38 9.09 -17.54
CA MET A 50 4.44 9.65 -18.38
C MET A 50 5.67 10.03 -17.55
N LEU A 51 5.47 10.71 -16.41
CA LEU A 51 6.56 11.09 -15.51
C LEU A 51 7.30 9.87 -14.95
N LYS A 52 6.55 8.84 -14.51
CA LYS A 52 7.12 7.58 -14.03
C LYS A 52 7.93 6.87 -15.12
N ALA A 53 7.40 6.82 -16.34
CA ALA A 53 8.08 6.22 -17.49
C ALA A 53 9.39 6.97 -17.80
N GLY A 54 9.37 8.31 -17.79
CA GLY A 54 10.56 9.13 -18.00
C GLY A 54 11.63 8.91 -16.93
N THR A 55 11.23 8.89 -15.66
CA THR A 55 12.13 8.63 -14.52
C THR A 55 12.77 7.24 -14.62
N PHE A 56 12.02 6.24 -15.06
CA PHE A 56 12.58 4.91 -15.33
C PHE A 56 13.57 4.94 -16.49
N LEU A 57 13.22 5.62 -17.59
CA LEU A 57 14.08 5.69 -18.77
C LEU A 57 15.41 6.38 -18.46
N ASP A 58 15.40 7.49 -17.72
CA ASP A 58 16.62 8.19 -17.31
C ASP A 58 17.52 7.33 -16.41
N ARG A 59 16.92 6.49 -15.54
CA ARG A 59 17.68 5.51 -14.75
C ARG A 59 18.30 4.39 -15.60
N LEU A 60 17.60 3.95 -16.64
CA LEU A 60 18.03 2.81 -17.46
C LEU A 60 19.02 3.22 -18.56
N ALA A 61 18.81 4.37 -19.19
CA ALA A 61 19.56 4.85 -20.35
C ALA A 61 20.54 6.00 -20.03
N GLY A 62 20.49 6.52 -18.80
CA GLY A 62 21.19 7.74 -18.40
C GLY A 62 20.32 8.99 -18.55
N THR A 63 20.59 10.00 -17.72
CA THR A 63 19.91 11.30 -17.76
C THR A 63 20.27 12.06 -19.04
N GLY A 64 19.29 12.73 -19.65
CA GLY A 64 19.54 13.67 -20.74
C GLY A 64 19.54 13.05 -22.14
N LEU A 65 18.72 12.01 -22.39
CA LEU A 65 18.46 11.57 -23.75
C LEU A 65 17.90 12.74 -24.57
N ALA A 66 18.42 12.91 -25.78
CA ALA A 66 17.87 13.88 -26.71
C ALA A 66 16.44 13.47 -27.13
N LEU A 67 15.56 14.45 -27.31
CA LEU A 67 14.14 14.27 -27.62
C LEU A 67 13.91 13.41 -28.87
N ASP A 68 14.77 13.56 -29.87
CA ASP A 68 14.79 12.80 -31.13
C ASP A 68 15.27 11.34 -30.96
N GLY A 69 15.95 11.05 -29.85
CA GLY A 69 16.35 9.71 -29.43
C GLY A 69 15.19 8.85 -28.90
N VAL A 70 14.06 9.44 -28.51
CA VAL A 70 12.93 8.72 -27.89
C VAL A 70 11.72 8.68 -28.81
N LYS A 71 11.73 7.83 -29.83
CA LYS A 71 10.66 7.76 -30.85
C LYS A 71 9.44 6.95 -30.41
N CYS A 72 9.48 6.25 -29.28
CA CYS A 72 8.37 5.44 -28.79
C CYS A 72 7.42 6.21 -27.87
N GLY A 73 6.22 5.66 -27.67
CA GLY A 73 5.27 6.18 -26.69
C GLY A 73 5.55 5.63 -25.28
N TYR A 74 5.16 6.38 -24.23
CA TYR A 74 5.40 6.04 -22.82
C TYR A 74 4.98 4.62 -22.42
N ALA A 75 3.94 4.07 -23.05
CA ALA A 75 3.48 2.70 -22.80
C ALA A 75 4.52 1.63 -23.18
N HIS A 76 5.42 1.90 -24.13
CA HIS A 76 6.53 0.98 -24.43
C HIS A 76 7.53 0.99 -23.28
N VAL A 77 7.83 2.16 -22.72
CA VAL A 77 8.74 2.32 -21.59
C VAL A 77 8.17 1.70 -20.32
N GLU A 78 6.86 1.78 -20.08
CA GLU A 78 6.21 1.07 -18.96
C GLU A 78 6.33 -0.46 -19.09
N LEU A 79 6.20 -0.99 -20.32
CA LEU A 79 6.40 -2.42 -20.55
C LEU A 79 7.87 -2.81 -20.42
N LEU A 80 8.79 -1.94 -20.82
CA LEU A 80 10.23 -2.13 -20.63
C LEU A 80 10.60 -2.10 -19.14
N GLU A 81 10.02 -1.20 -18.34
CA GLU A 81 10.15 -1.17 -16.88
C GLU A 81 9.67 -2.49 -16.27
N ARG A 82 8.55 -3.01 -16.77
CA ARG A 82 8.03 -4.29 -16.32
C ARG A 82 8.95 -5.44 -16.72
N LEU A 83 9.51 -5.45 -17.93
CA LEU A 83 10.50 -6.45 -18.35
C LEU A 83 11.75 -6.39 -17.47
N HIS A 84 12.24 -5.18 -17.17
CA HIS A 84 13.42 -4.95 -16.36
C HIS A 84 13.29 -5.52 -14.94
N GLN A 85 12.06 -5.65 -14.42
CA GLN A 85 11.80 -6.31 -13.14
C GLN A 85 12.03 -7.83 -13.20
N PHE A 86 11.91 -8.47 -14.37
CA PHE A 86 12.10 -9.94 -14.53
C PHE A 86 13.45 -10.29 -15.10
N SER A 87 13.91 -9.50 -16.07
CA SER A 87 15.17 -9.69 -16.76
C SER A 87 15.76 -8.32 -17.07
N PRO A 88 16.57 -7.75 -16.16
CA PRO A 88 17.29 -6.50 -16.40
C PRO A 88 18.14 -6.57 -17.68
N ALA A 89 18.78 -7.71 -17.93
CA ALA A 89 19.59 -7.95 -19.11
C ALA A 89 18.77 -7.88 -20.42
N GLU A 90 17.60 -8.53 -20.46
CA GLU A 90 16.73 -8.49 -21.65
C GLU A 90 16.14 -7.09 -21.87
N ALA A 91 15.75 -6.40 -20.79
CA ALA A 91 15.29 -5.02 -20.89
C ALA A 91 16.39 -4.08 -21.42
N GLN A 92 17.63 -4.26 -20.97
CA GLN A 92 18.76 -3.50 -21.49
C GLN A 92 19.01 -3.80 -22.98
N HIS A 93 18.92 -5.07 -23.38
CA HIS A 93 19.09 -5.49 -24.77
C HIS A 93 18.02 -4.87 -25.69
N LEU A 94 16.76 -4.80 -25.24
CA LEU A 94 15.66 -4.25 -26.04
C LEU A 94 15.53 -2.72 -25.98
N LEU A 95 16.34 -2.04 -25.18
CA LEU A 95 16.24 -0.59 -24.98
C LEU A 95 16.30 0.17 -26.30
N THR A 96 17.27 -0.13 -27.17
CA THR A 96 17.44 0.54 -28.47
C THR A 96 16.25 0.30 -29.40
N ASP A 97 15.71 -0.91 -29.41
CA ASP A 97 14.54 -1.28 -30.23
C ASP A 97 13.27 -0.61 -29.73
N VAL A 98 13.13 -0.46 -28.41
CA VAL A 98 12.06 0.31 -27.80
C VAL A 98 12.22 1.78 -28.15
N LEU A 99 13.37 2.41 -27.91
CA LEU A 99 13.60 3.84 -28.16
C LEU A 99 13.39 4.22 -29.62
N SER A 100 13.86 3.40 -30.55
CA SER A 100 13.67 3.61 -31.99
C SER A 100 12.25 3.32 -32.49
N ASN A 101 11.35 2.85 -31.62
CA ASN A 101 10.00 2.40 -31.95
C ASN A 101 10.02 1.26 -33.00
N SER A 102 11.01 0.37 -32.91
CA SER A 102 11.19 -0.78 -33.80
C SER A 102 10.42 -2.02 -33.30
N ILE A 103 10.16 -2.14 -31.99
CA ILE A 103 9.35 -3.21 -31.39
C ILE A 103 7.92 -2.77 -31.06
N THR A 104 6.92 -3.51 -31.55
CA THR A 104 5.50 -3.16 -31.29
C THR A 104 5.10 -3.39 -29.83
N LEU A 105 4.11 -2.65 -29.32
CA LEU A 105 3.55 -2.91 -27.99
C LEU A 105 3.07 -4.36 -27.83
N LYS A 106 2.50 -4.95 -28.89
CA LYS A 106 2.05 -6.34 -28.88
C LYS A 106 3.24 -7.30 -28.71
N ASN A 107 4.30 -7.11 -29.47
CA ASN A 107 5.49 -7.96 -29.39
C ASN A 107 6.24 -7.77 -28.07
N LEU A 108 6.37 -6.52 -27.60
CA LEU A 108 6.97 -6.24 -26.30
C LEU A 108 6.17 -6.87 -25.14
N ARG A 109 4.83 -6.89 -25.23
CA ARG A 109 3.99 -7.64 -24.26
C ARG A 109 4.28 -9.14 -24.29
N LEU A 110 4.40 -9.74 -25.47
CA LEU A 110 4.73 -11.17 -25.58
C LEU A 110 6.10 -11.46 -24.96
N VAL A 111 7.11 -10.64 -25.24
CA VAL A 111 8.44 -10.79 -24.63
C VAL A 111 8.37 -10.65 -23.10
N VAL A 112 7.60 -9.70 -22.58
CA VAL A 112 7.35 -9.54 -21.14
C VAL A 112 6.68 -10.79 -20.56
N GLU A 113 5.69 -11.35 -21.24
CA GLU A 113 4.97 -12.56 -20.80
C GLU A 113 5.88 -13.80 -20.80
N GLU A 114 6.68 -13.98 -21.85
CA GLU A 114 7.66 -15.06 -21.96
C GLU A 114 8.74 -14.95 -20.88
N ASN A 115 9.26 -13.75 -20.63
CA ASN A 115 10.26 -13.52 -19.57
C ASN A 115 9.65 -13.60 -18.18
N ALA A 116 8.38 -13.22 -17.99
CA ALA A 116 7.67 -13.45 -16.74
C ALA A 116 7.46 -14.94 -16.46
N ALA A 117 7.29 -15.77 -17.50
CA ALA A 117 7.22 -17.22 -17.35
C ALA A 117 8.59 -17.85 -17.04
N LYS A 118 9.69 -17.28 -17.57
CA LYS A 118 11.07 -17.79 -17.43
C LYS A 118 11.80 -17.28 -16.16
N GLY A 119 11.66 -16.00 -15.83
CA GLY A 119 12.39 -15.27 -14.77
C GLY A 119 11.84 -15.44 -13.35
N GLY A 120 11.03 -16.48 -13.13
CA GLY A 120 10.47 -16.79 -11.81
C GLY A 120 9.13 -16.10 -11.57
N GLN A 121 8.09 -16.91 -11.51
CA GLN A 121 6.74 -16.54 -11.06
C GLN A 121 6.71 -15.85 -9.69
N ALA A 122 7.78 -15.82 -8.90
CA ALA A 122 7.78 -15.42 -7.49
C ALA A 122 7.41 -13.94 -7.24
N GLN A 123 7.96 -12.94 -7.94
CA GLN A 123 7.71 -11.53 -7.61
C GLN A 123 6.38 -10.99 -8.18
N LEU A 124 6.02 -11.34 -9.42
CA LEU A 124 4.71 -11.02 -9.98
C LEU A 124 3.59 -11.80 -9.30
N ALA A 125 3.81 -13.09 -9.01
CA ALA A 125 2.85 -13.82 -8.19
C ALA A 125 2.80 -13.24 -6.79
N ALA A 126 3.88 -12.82 -6.14
CA ALA A 126 3.80 -12.23 -4.80
C ALA A 126 2.98 -10.93 -4.79
N LYS A 127 3.22 -9.98 -5.70
CA LYS A 127 2.48 -8.70 -5.73
C LYS A 127 1.05 -8.84 -6.26
N SER A 128 0.82 -9.74 -7.23
CA SER A 128 -0.52 -10.07 -7.73
C SER A 128 -1.31 -10.89 -6.72
N LYS A 129 -0.69 -11.89 -6.07
CA LYS A 129 -1.28 -12.68 -4.98
C LYS A 129 -1.56 -11.82 -3.77
N ALA A 130 -0.66 -10.91 -3.35
CA ALA A 130 -0.94 -10.01 -2.23
C ALA A 130 -2.15 -9.11 -2.50
N ARG A 131 -2.23 -8.50 -3.70
CA ARG A 131 -3.41 -7.71 -4.10
C ARG A 131 -4.67 -8.57 -4.25
N SER A 132 -4.54 -9.76 -4.82
CA SER A 132 -5.63 -10.72 -4.96
C SER A 132 -6.12 -11.22 -3.60
N TYR A 133 -5.21 -11.42 -2.66
CA TYR A 133 -5.49 -11.87 -1.29
C TYR A 133 -6.15 -10.76 -0.49
N VAL A 134 -5.69 -9.51 -0.62
CA VAL A 134 -6.39 -8.34 -0.06
C VAL A 134 -7.80 -8.22 -0.63
N ALA A 135 -7.95 -8.32 -1.96
CA ALA A 135 -9.27 -8.25 -2.59
C ALA A 135 -10.18 -9.43 -2.20
N GLN A 136 -9.63 -10.64 -2.08
CA GLN A 136 -10.36 -11.83 -1.65
C GLN A 136 -10.81 -11.71 -0.20
N HIS A 137 -9.92 -11.27 0.70
CA HIS A 137 -10.26 -11.03 2.10
C HIS A 137 -11.30 -9.93 2.26
N GLN A 138 -11.20 -8.85 1.49
CA GLN A 138 -12.22 -7.80 1.47
C GLN A 138 -13.58 -8.34 1.04
N ARG A 139 -13.64 -9.15 -0.03
CA ARG A 139 -14.90 -9.78 -0.49
C ARG A 139 -15.47 -10.73 0.56
N ALA A 140 -14.65 -11.65 1.08
CA ALA A 140 -15.05 -12.57 2.12
C ALA A 140 -15.54 -11.82 3.38
N THR A 141 -14.86 -10.75 3.78
CA THR A 141 -15.29 -9.91 4.90
C THR A 141 -16.65 -9.28 4.63
N VAL A 142 -16.89 -8.74 3.42
CA VAL A 142 -18.20 -8.14 3.08
C VAL A 142 -19.31 -9.18 3.18
N GLU A 143 -19.12 -10.37 2.61
CA GLU A 143 -20.09 -11.47 2.66
C GLU A 143 -20.36 -11.91 4.10
N LEU A 144 -19.31 -12.13 4.89
CA LEU A 144 -19.44 -12.53 6.29
C LEU A 144 -20.10 -11.46 7.16
N VAL A 145 -19.75 -10.18 6.98
CA VAL A 145 -20.37 -9.06 7.70
C VAL A 145 -21.88 -9.03 7.44
N GLN A 146 -22.30 -9.25 6.19
CA GLN A 146 -23.71 -9.33 5.83
C GLN A 146 -24.41 -10.54 6.48
N CYS A 147 -23.76 -11.71 6.50
CA CYS A 147 -24.29 -12.92 7.14
C CYS A 147 -24.41 -12.80 8.66
N MET A 148 -23.43 -12.19 9.33
CA MET A 148 -23.42 -12.02 10.78
C MET A 148 -24.46 -11.00 11.27
N GLY A 149 -24.85 -10.06 10.38
CA GLY A 149 -25.78 -8.99 10.70
C GLY A 149 -25.18 -7.92 11.60
N THR A 150 -25.91 -6.81 11.76
CA THR A 150 -25.44 -5.64 12.52
C THR A 150 -25.33 -5.90 14.02
N ALA A 151 -26.14 -6.83 14.54
CA ALA A 151 -26.17 -7.17 15.97
C ALA A 151 -24.83 -7.68 16.49
N PHE A 152 -24.11 -8.47 15.67
CA PHE A 152 -22.76 -8.94 16.00
C PHE A 152 -21.80 -7.78 16.30
N PHE A 153 -21.93 -6.67 15.57
CA PHE A 153 -21.10 -5.48 15.74
C PHE A 153 -21.58 -4.54 16.85
N GLY A 154 -22.72 -4.88 17.48
CA GLY A 154 -23.34 -4.10 18.55
C GLY A 154 -24.32 -3.02 18.09
N SER A 155 -24.91 -3.16 16.90
CA SER A 155 -25.99 -2.29 16.41
C SER A 155 -27.24 -3.12 16.11
N THR A 156 -28.42 -2.66 16.54
CA THR A 156 -29.68 -3.40 16.32
C THR A 156 -30.48 -2.92 15.10
N SER A 157 -30.17 -1.77 14.53
CA SER A 157 -31.01 -1.12 13.50
C SER A 157 -30.26 -0.40 12.37
N GLY A 158 -28.93 -0.38 12.39
CA GLY A 158 -28.13 0.28 11.35
C GLY A 158 -28.15 -0.42 9.99
N GLU A 159 -27.80 0.33 8.94
CA GLU A 159 -27.67 -0.16 7.56
C GLU A 159 -26.19 -0.33 7.18
N PHE A 160 -25.84 -1.40 6.45
CA PHE A 160 -24.49 -1.57 5.91
C PHE A 160 -24.26 -0.72 4.67
N VAL A 161 -23.22 0.11 4.69
CA VAL A 161 -22.80 0.98 3.59
C VAL A 161 -21.34 0.69 3.26
N LEU A 162 -21.04 0.35 2.01
CA LEU A 162 -19.66 0.23 1.54
C LEU A 162 -19.10 1.62 1.22
N VAL A 163 -18.23 2.13 2.10
CA VAL A 163 -17.66 3.47 1.99
C VAL A 163 -16.37 3.43 1.17
N LYS A 164 -16.34 4.19 0.07
CA LYS A 164 -15.15 4.28 -0.81
C LYS A 164 -14.01 5.07 -0.17
N SER A 165 -14.34 6.18 0.51
CA SER A 165 -13.36 7.07 1.15
C SER A 165 -13.97 7.84 2.32
N PHE A 166 -13.25 7.92 3.44
CA PHE A 166 -13.59 8.75 4.60
C PHE A 166 -12.31 9.08 5.37
N LEU A 167 -11.88 10.34 5.37
CA LEU A 167 -10.61 10.76 6.00
C LEU A 167 -9.43 9.89 5.52
N SER A 168 -8.69 9.27 6.45
CA SER A 168 -7.60 8.33 6.17
C SER A 168 -8.07 6.93 5.76
N LEU A 169 -9.36 6.61 5.95
CA LEU A 169 -9.92 5.31 5.61
C LEU A 169 -10.32 5.22 4.14
N ARG A 170 -10.01 4.07 3.54
CA ARG A 170 -10.43 3.68 2.20
C ARG A 170 -11.06 2.30 2.27
N GLN A 171 -12.12 2.10 1.48
CA GLN A 171 -12.77 0.79 1.29
C GLN A 171 -13.05 0.04 2.60
N PHE A 172 -14.03 0.53 3.36
CA PHE A 172 -14.48 -0.08 4.60
C PHE A 172 -16.02 -0.14 4.62
N ILE A 173 -16.57 -0.95 5.52
CA ILE A 173 -18.01 -1.08 5.69
C ILE A 173 -18.42 -0.21 6.87
N LEU A 174 -19.41 0.65 6.69
CA LEU A 174 -20.02 1.46 7.74
C LEU A 174 -21.36 0.83 8.10
N ILE A 175 -21.61 0.59 9.38
CA ILE A 175 -22.97 0.48 9.89
C ILE A 175 -23.43 1.90 10.18
N ASN A 176 -24.32 2.40 9.33
CA ASN A 176 -24.88 3.72 9.44
C ASN A 176 -26.05 3.69 10.43
N ASP A 177 -25.74 3.88 11.70
CA ASP A 177 -26.68 4.23 12.74
C ASP A 177 -26.50 5.73 13.05
N LYS A 178 -27.59 6.50 13.03
CA LYS A 178 -27.59 7.95 13.24
C LYS A 178 -26.96 8.37 14.57
N THR A 179 -27.01 7.49 15.58
CA THR A 179 -26.51 7.76 16.93
C THR A 179 -25.16 7.12 17.19
N SER A 180 -24.90 5.97 16.57
CA SER A 180 -23.78 5.09 16.92
C SER A 180 -23.12 4.49 15.68
N PRO A 181 -22.49 5.31 14.80
CA PRO A 181 -21.90 4.81 13.56
C PRO A 181 -20.70 3.89 13.86
N ILE A 182 -20.65 2.74 13.18
CA ILE A 182 -19.60 1.72 13.40
C ILE A 182 -18.85 1.46 12.11
N ALA A 183 -17.52 1.56 12.13
CA ALA A 183 -16.70 1.16 10.98
C ALA A 183 -16.19 -0.27 11.14
N ILE A 184 -16.22 -1.03 10.05
CA ILE A 184 -15.68 -2.38 9.93
C ILE A 184 -14.63 -2.36 8.81
N ILE A 185 -13.38 -2.58 9.19
CA ILE A 185 -12.21 -2.35 8.36
C ILE A 185 -11.51 -3.69 8.09
N PRO A 186 -11.65 -4.26 6.88
CA PRO A 186 -10.89 -5.43 6.49
C PRO A 186 -9.40 -5.09 6.36
N ARG A 187 -8.55 -5.89 7.01
CA ARG A 187 -7.09 -5.80 6.95
C ARG A 187 -6.50 -7.19 6.82
N VAL A 188 -5.38 -7.29 6.11
CA VAL A 188 -4.73 -8.58 5.81
C VAL A 188 -3.28 -8.61 6.29
N GLY A 189 -2.71 -7.43 6.56
CA GLY A 189 -1.26 -7.25 6.67
C GLY A 189 -0.61 -7.02 5.32
N ASP A 190 0.58 -6.42 5.35
CA ASP A 190 1.48 -6.37 4.21
C ASP A 190 2.65 -7.31 4.52
N SER A 191 2.86 -8.31 3.67
CA SER A 191 3.93 -9.31 3.83
C SER A 191 5.35 -8.72 3.67
N SER A 192 5.46 -7.45 3.27
CA SER A 192 6.73 -6.75 3.11
C SER A 192 7.18 -5.98 4.35
N ILE A 193 6.33 -5.85 5.37
CA ILE A 193 6.66 -5.19 6.64
C ILE A 193 6.53 -6.19 7.79
N LYS A 194 7.29 -5.96 8.86
CA LYS A 194 7.18 -6.78 10.08
C LYS A 194 5.79 -6.63 10.69
N GLU A 195 5.28 -7.70 11.30
CA GLU A 195 3.90 -7.82 11.77
C GLU A 195 3.55 -6.80 12.85
N TRP A 196 4.51 -6.48 13.72
CA TRP A 196 4.39 -5.45 14.74
C TRP A 196 4.25 -4.04 14.13
N HIS A 197 5.02 -3.73 13.08
CA HIS A 197 4.90 -2.44 12.40
C HIS A 197 3.54 -2.32 11.69
N ALA A 198 3.07 -3.40 11.07
CA ALA A 198 1.73 -3.44 10.47
C ALA A 198 0.62 -3.21 11.51
N ALA A 199 0.74 -3.82 12.69
CA ALA A 199 -0.18 -3.62 13.79
C ALA A 199 -0.21 -2.16 14.26
N GLU A 200 0.95 -1.52 14.40
CA GLU A 200 1.06 -0.12 14.79
C GLU A 200 0.40 0.82 13.76
N GLU A 201 0.62 0.61 12.47
CA GLU A 201 -0.01 1.41 11.41
C GLU A 201 -1.54 1.24 11.38
N ILE A 202 -2.03 0.02 11.60
CA ILE A 202 -3.47 -0.26 11.70
C ILE A 202 -4.06 0.48 12.90
N LEU A 203 -3.40 0.45 14.06
CA LEU A 203 -3.86 1.16 15.25
C LEU A 203 -3.86 2.67 15.04
N LYS A 204 -2.79 3.26 14.50
CA LYS A 204 -2.72 4.70 14.14
C LYS A 204 -3.87 5.10 13.21
N THR A 205 -4.17 4.26 12.23
CA THR A 205 -5.29 4.48 11.30
C THR A 205 -6.63 4.48 12.02
N ALA A 206 -6.87 3.53 12.94
CA ALA A 206 -8.09 3.48 13.74
C ALA A 206 -8.22 4.68 14.69
N MET A 207 -7.12 5.09 15.34
CA MET A 207 -7.09 6.25 16.22
C MET A 207 -7.44 7.55 15.50
N ALA A 208 -7.02 7.71 14.23
CA ALA A 208 -7.30 8.90 13.44
C ALA A 208 -8.79 9.15 13.19
N VAL A 209 -9.63 8.11 13.33
CA VAL A 209 -11.09 8.21 13.11
C VAL A 209 -11.92 7.97 14.38
N LYS A 210 -11.29 7.64 15.51
CA LYS A 210 -11.99 7.22 16.74
C LYS A 210 -13.03 8.24 17.24
N ASN A 211 -12.77 9.54 17.07
CA ASN A 211 -13.67 10.59 17.55
C ASN A 211 -14.88 10.83 16.62
N ARG A 212 -14.96 10.13 15.48
CA ARG A 212 -16.04 10.27 14.49
C ARG A 212 -16.93 9.02 14.42
N LEU A 213 -16.55 7.96 15.11
CA LEU A 213 -17.17 6.65 15.05
C LEU A 213 -17.41 6.19 16.49
N TYR A 214 -18.55 5.56 16.73
CA TYR A 214 -18.85 4.96 18.02
C TYR A 214 -17.94 3.76 18.30
N ARG A 215 -17.74 2.91 17.28
CA ARG A 215 -16.85 1.76 17.35
C ARG A 215 -16.11 1.55 16.03
N VAL A 216 -14.93 0.96 16.13
CA VAL A 216 -14.12 0.52 15.01
C VAL A 216 -13.84 -0.97 15.18
N TRP A 217 -14.13 -1.74 14.14
CA TRP A 217 -13.83 -3.15 14.06
C TRP A 217 -12.73 -3.38 13.03
N ILE A 218 -11.66 -4.05 13.43
CA ILE A 218 -10.63 -4.54 12.51
C ILE A 218 -10.89 -6.02 12.25
N VAL A 219 -11.09 -6.38 10.98
CA VAL A 219 -11.33 -7.77 10.57
C VAL A 219 -10.10 -8.33 9.88
N LEU A 220 -9.48 -9.32 10.49
CA LEU A 220 -8.24 -9.98 10.05
C LEU A 220 -8.52 -11.40 9.53
N PRO A 221 -7.61 -11.98 8.70
CA PRO A 221 -7.68 -13.38 8.34
C PRO A 221 -7.58 -14.31 9.56
N TYR A 222 -8.04 -15.56 9.38
CA TYR A 222 -7.75 -16.64 10.31
C TYR A 222 -6.23 -16.77 10.51
N GLU A 223 -5.79 -16.93 11.77
CA GLU A 223 -4.35 -17.01 12.15
C GLU A 223 -3.49 -15.82 11.69
N SER A 224 -4.07 -14.63 11.56
CA SER A 224 -3.28 -13.43 11.23
C SER A 224 -2.23 -13.16 12.32
N PRO A 225 -0.93 -13.14 12.00
CA PRO A 225 0.12 -12.91 12.98
C PRO A 225 0.12 -11.46 13.52
N ILE A 226 -0.61 -10.56 12.84
CA ILE A 226 -0.82 -9.17 13.26
C ILE A 226 -1.83 -9.06 14.40
N ALA A 227 -2.76 -10.03 14.53
CA ALA A 227 -3.85 -9.95 15.50
C ALA A 227 -3.32 -9.82 16.94
N ALA A 228 -2.29 -10.59 17.27
CA ALA A 228 -1.64 -10.58 18.58
C ALA A 228 -1.00 -9.22 18.90
N TYR A 229 -0.17 -8.69 18.00
CA TYR A 229 0.49 -7.39 18.18
C TYR A 229 -0.53 -6.24 18.23
N LEU A 230 -1.54 -6.26 17.36
CA LEU A 230 -2.59 -5.25 17.34
C LEU A 230 -3.41 -5.27 18.64
N PHE A 231 -3.77 -6.46 19.12
CA PHE A 231 -4.45 -6.62 20.40
C PHE A 231 -3.59 -6.09 21.55
N ALA A 232 -2.29 -6.40 21.56
CA ALA A 232 -1.38 -5.92 22.59
C ALA A 232 -1.26 -4.39 22.62
N TYR A 233 -1.02 -3.76 21.48
CA TYR A 233 -0.95 -2.29 21.40
C TYR A 233 -2.28 -1.63 21.76
N ALA A 234 -3.39 -2.15 21.24
CA ALA A 234 -4.72 -1.62 21.56
C ALA A 234 -5.09 -1.82 23.03
N TYR A 235 -4.64 -2.90 23.68
CA TYR A 235 -4.86 -3.15 25.10
C TYR A 235 -4.11 -2.13 25.96
N ARG A 236 -2.84 -1.87 25.64
CA ARG A 236 -2.01 -0.85 26.32
C ARG A 236 -2.61 0.55 26.21
N GLU A 237 -3.18 0.88 25.05
CA GLU A 237 -3.93 2.14 24.81
C GLU A 237 -5.34 2.16 25.44
N ARG A 238 -5.73 1.12 26.19
CA ARG A 238 -7.08 0.94 26.77
C ARG A 238 -8.21 1.05 25.72
N ALA A 239 -7.90 0.69 24.48
CA ALA A 239 -8.81 0.79 23.33
C ALA A 239 -9.64 -0.47 23.09
N ILE A 240 -9.11 -1.64 23.46
CA ILE A 240 -9.80 -2.93 23.27
C ILE A 240 -11.12 -2.95 24.05
N ASN A 241 -12.18 -3.41 23.36
CA ASN A 241 -13.54 -3.57 23.88
C ASN A 241 -14.21 -2.27 24.38
N SER A 242 -13.55 -1.11 24.24
CA SER A 242 -14.13 0.19 24.53
C SER A 242 -14.66 0.82 23.24
N TRP A 243 -13.77 1.14 22.31
CA TRP A 243 -14.10 1.69 20.99
C TRP A 243 -13.46 0.89 19.86
N LEU A 244 -12.41 0.10 20.12
CA LEU A 244 -11.74 -0.75 19.14
C LEU A 244 -12.01 -2.23 19.42
N PHE A 245 -12.45 -2.94 18.40
CA PHE A 245 -12.77 -4.36 18.43
C PHE A 245 -11.97 -5.06 17.33
N ILE A 246 -11.50 -6.28 17.62
CA ILE A 246 -10.75 -7.08 16.65
C ILE A 246 -11.54 -8.37 16.42
N ALA A 247 -11.73 -8.73 15.16
CA ALA A 247 -12.33 -9.99 14.76
C ALA A 247 -11.43 -10.70 13.75
N THR A 248 -11.47 -12.02 13.76
CA THR A 248 -10.85 -12.88 12.75
C THR A 248 -11.92 -13.67 12.03
N ILE A 249 -11.67 -14.00 10.76
CA ILE A 249 -12.46 -15.02 10.07
C ILE A 249 -12.29 -16.36 10.82
N SER A 250 -13.37 -17.09 11.01
CA SER A 250 -13.35 -18.41 11.65
C SER A 250 -12.53 -19.42 10.83
N ARG A 251 -12.04 -20.48 11.49
CA ARG A 251 -11.21 -21.51 10.84
C ARG A 251 -11.87 -22.17 9.63
N ASP A 252 -13.19 -22.37 9.70
CA ASP A 252 -14.02 -22.93 8.64
C ASP A 252 -14.44 -21.89 7.58
N GLY A 253 -14.12 -20.61 7.79
CA GLY A 253 -14.42 -19.52 6.88
C GLY A 253 -15.89 -19.11 6.83
N THR A 254 -16.73 -19.63 7.74
CA THR A 254 -18.18 -19.44 7.70
C THR A 254 -18.68 -18.25 8.54
N GLY A 255 -17.84 -17.69 9.40
CA GLY A 255 -18.23 -16.64 10.33
C GLY A 255 -17.08 -15.73 10.76
N LEU A 256 -17.43 -14.76 11.60
CA LEU A 256 -16.48 -13.91 12.29
C LEU A 256 -16.43 -14.29 13.77
N GLN A 257 -15.24 -14.28 14.34
CA GLN A 257 -15.00 -14.55 15.75
C GLN A 257 -14.27 -13.36 16.38
N HIS A 258 -14.66 -12.99 17.59
CA HIS A 258 -13.90 -12.00 18.35
C HIS A 258 -12.50 -12.53 18.65
N TYR A 259 -11.50 -11.69 18.39
CA TYR A 259 -10.14 -12.00 18.77
C TYR A 259 -9.89 -11.52 20.20
N ASN A 260 -9.76 -12.48 21.11
CA ASN A 260 -9.50 -12.25 22.54
C ASN A 260 -8.37 -13.17 23.02
N ASP A 261 -7.16 -12.97 22.50
CA ASP A 261 -6.01 -13.78 22.90
C ASP A 261 -5.19 -13.09 24.00
N SER A 262 -5.63 -13.31 25.24
CA SER A 262 -4.95 -12.77 26.43
C SER A 262 -3.66 -13.52 26.75
N ALA A 263 -3.48 -14.74 26.24
CA ALA A 263 -2.30 -15.56 26.50
C ALA A 263 -1.11 -15.06 25.67
N THR A 264 -1.34 -14.74 24.40
CA THR A 264 -0.30 -14.17 23.53
C THR A 264 0.11 -12.75 23.96
N LEU A 265 -0.79 -11.98 24.60
CA LEU A 265 -0.44 -10.71 25.25
C LEU A 265 0.65 -10.89 26.31
N LEU A 266 0.47 -11.85 27.21
CA LEU A 266 1.43 -12.16 28.29
C LEU A 266 2.77 -12.60 27.72
N ASP A 267 2.77 -13.44 26.68
CA ASP A 267 3.99 -13.89 26.02
C ASP A 267 4.75 -12.75 25.31
N LEU A 268 4.04 -11.80 24.68
CA LEU A 268 4.65 -10.62 24.07
C LEU A 268 5.24 -9.66 25.12
N ASP A 269 4.54 -9.47 26.24
CA ASP A 269 5.03 -8.68 27.38
C ASP A 269 6.29 -9.31 28.01
N LEU A 270 6.31 -10.64 28.17
CA LEU A 270 7.46 -11.37 28.74
C LEU A 270 8.67 -11.41 27.81
N ARG A 271 8.47 -11.43 26.49
CA ARG A 271 9.56 -11.56 25.50
C ARG A 271 10.15 -10.21 25.06
N GLY A 272 9.55 -9.07 25.44
CA GLY A 272 9.93 -7.75 24.92
C GLY A 272 9.75 -7.58 23.40
N ALA A 273 9.13 -8.57 22.74
CA ALA A 273 8.97 -8.59 21.29
C ALA A 273 7.85 -7.63 20.89
N GLY A 274 8.20 -6.41 20.45
CA GLY A 274 7.18 -5.43 20.08
C GLY A 274 7.68 -4.07 19.61
N GLY A 275 8.91 -3.96 19.11
CA GLY A 275 9.44 -2.70 18.60
C GLY A 275 10.05 -1.82 19.69
N GLY A 276 11.20 -2.23 20.20
CA GLY A 276 12.14 -1.40 20.97
C GLY A 276 13.51 -1.28 20.30
N ASP A 277 13.76 -2.10 19.26
CA ASP A 277 14.98 -2.09 18.47
C ASP A 277 15.19 -0.71 17.83
N TRP A 278 16.28 -0.04 18.22
CA TRP A 278 16.73 1.18 17.60
C TRP A 278 18.14 0.98 17.04
N ALA A 279 18.43 1.73 15.99
CA ALA A 279 19.76 1.86 15.43
C ALA A 279 20.06 3.36 15.25
N GLY A 280 21.27 3.78 15.62
CA GLY A 280 21.69 5.17 15.53
C GLY A 280 23.20 5.28 15.38
N HIS A 281 23.66 6.45 14.94
CA HIS A 281 25.09 6.75 14.94
C HIS A 281 25.43 7.46 16.24
N SER A 282 26.49 7.01 16.90
CA SER A 282 27.10 7.73 18.01
C SER A 282 27.54 9.10 17.53
N LEU A 283 27.10 10.16 18.22
CA LEU A 283 27.51 11.53 17.91
C LEU A 283 28.98 11.80 18.31
N ALA A 284 29.58 10.92 19.13
CA ALA A 284 30.95 11.09 19.59
C ALA A 284 32.00 10.52 18.62
N ASP A 285 31.72 9.39 17.98
CA ASP A 285 32.68 8.64 17.14
C ASP A 285 32.09 8.15 15.81
N GLY A 286 30.82 8.47 15.51
CA GLY A 286 30.15 8.08 14.28
C GLY A 286 29.85 6.58 14.17
N ARG A 287 30.15 5.78 15.20
CA ARG A 287 29.91 4.34 15.17
C ARG A 287 28.42 4.05 15.18
N MET A 288 28.00 3.08 14.35
CA MET A 288 26.66 2.51 14.44
C MET A 288 26.47 1.78 15.77
N ILE A 289 25.43 2.16 16.50
CA ILE A 289 25.00 1.56 17.76
C ILE A 289 23.60 1.03 17.54
N TYR A 290 23.37 -0.16 18.09
CA TYR A 290 22.06 -0.78 18.17
C TYR A 290 21.70 -0.93 19.64
N GLY A 291 20.43 -0.83 19.93
CA GLY A 291 19.92 -1.16 21.25
C GLY A 291 18.48 -1.61 21.16
N ASP A 292 18.01 -2.15 22.26
CA ASP A 292 16.61 -2.43 22.48
C ASP A 292 16.18 -1.57 23.66
N LEU A 293 15.19 -0.70 23.44
CA LEU A 293 14.55 0.04 24.51
C LEU A 293 13.33 -0.75 24.95
N PRO A 294 13.23 -1.11 26.24
CA PRO A 294 12.02 -1.73 26.72
C PRO A 294 10.84 -0.81 26.43
N LEU A 295 9.79 -1.37 25.87
CA LEU A 295 8.53 -0.66 25.70
C LEU A 295 8.09 -0.21 27.10
N LEU A 296 7.99 1.10 27.31
CA LEU A 296 7.56 1.67 28.59
C LEU A 296 6.19 1.09 28.94
N SER A 297 6.14 0.15 29.87
CA SER A 297 4.89 -0.26 30.51
C SER A 297 4.31 1.00 31.14
N GLY A 298 3.11 1.41 30.72
CA GLY A 298 2.45 2.59 31.27
C GLY A 298 2.48 2.54 32.78
N ALA A 299 3.36 3.34 33.38
CA ALA A 299 3.46 3.46 34.82
C ALA A 299 2.10 3.94 35.30
N GLY A 300 1.53 3.18 36.24
CA GLY A 300 0.37 3.61 37.01
C GLY A 300 0.64 5.01 37.52
N VAL A 301 -0.22 5.93 37.10
CA VAL A 301 -0.44 7.16 37.85
C VAL A 301 -1.58 6.78 38.79
N ASP A 302 -1.21 6.57 40.06
CA ASP A 302 -2.11 6.62 41.20
C ASP A 302 -2.87 7.96 41.25
#